data_AF-A0A3D4UC73-F1
#
_entry.id   AF-A0A3D4UC73-F1
#
_cell.length_a   1.000
_cell.length_b   1.000
_cell.length_c   1.000
_cell.angle_alpha   90.00
_cell.angle_beta   90.00
_cell.angle_gamma   90.00
#
_symmetry.space_group_name_H-M   'P 1'
#
loop_
_entity.id
_entity.type
_entity.pdbx_description
1 polymer ?
#
loop_
_entity_poly.entity_id
_entity_poly.type
_entity_poly.pdbx_seq_one_letter_code
_entity_poly.pdbx_strand_id
1 'polypeptide(L)'
;MDITDKYRGTTSPRNSLVITLTASAILAFFAMIIRGDDLPTPEATAHTDNPVRSAAAPAQSFDITAASIQKINADQAVLQTTENATSDKLITAKPDYVSDIEWQVLQGVAQQHAEPDKELTRLVNKLRFTKELELWHTMEASAGNTRHTALANRLIHEIPERVASKDMDVFEARKLQEILLEATINDPDVLHQRIDSEARRLMLLITPTESTSQ
;
A
#
# COMPACT_ATOMS: atom_id res chain seq x y z
N MET A 1 -50.39 -43.56 35.46
CA MET A 1 -50.93 -43.81 34.12
C MET A 1 -51.11 -42.42 33.51
N ASP A 2 -50.28 -41.95 32.58
CA ASP A 2 -49.70 -42.60 31.41
C ASP A 2 -48.26 -42.10 31.13
N ILE A 3 -47.46 -42.91 30.44
CA ILE A 3 -46.02 -42.78 30.19
C ILE A 3 -45.81 -42.94 28.68
N THR A 4 -45.19 -41.97 27.98
CA THR A 4 -44.23 -42.10 26.83
C THR A 4 -44.09 -40.74 26.15
N ASP A 5 -42.94 -40.07 26.20
CA ASP A 5 -41.71 -40.28 25.39
C ASP A 5 -41.95 -40.19 23.87
N LYS A 6 -41.51 -39.07 23.24
CA LYS A 6 -40.77 -39.16 21.96
C LYS A 6 -40.04 -37.87 21.53
N TYR A 7 -38.71 -37.91 21.66
CA TYR A 7 -37.68 -37.44 20.71
C TYR A 7 -37.81 -36.08 19.98
N ARG A 8 -36.95 -35.12 20.41
CA ARG A 8 -35.79 -34.56 19.68
C ARG A 8 -35.87 -34.50 18.14
N GLY A 9 -35.72 -33.30 17.55
CA GLY A 9 -35.37 -33.15 16.14
C GLY A 9 -35.48 -31.74 15.58
N THR A 10 -34.36 -31.02 15.56
CA THR A 10 -34.09 -29.78 14.83
C THR A 10 -34.16 -29.98 13.31
N THR A 11 -34.73 -29.04 12.56
CA THR A 11 -34.14 -28.43 11.35
C THR A 11 -35.08 -27.37 10.78
N SER A 12 -34.59 -26.13 10.72
CA SER A 12 -35.23 -24.99 10.06
C SER A 12 -34.99 -25.09 8.54
N PRO A 13 -36.00 -24.90 7.68
CA PRO A 13 -35.76 -24.84 6.24
C PRO A 13 -35.09 -23.51 5.83
N ARG A 14 -33.97 -23.68 5.13
CA ARG A 14 -33.16 -22.68 4.43
C ARG A 14 -33.99 -21.98 3.36
N ASN A 15 -34.13 -20.65 3.45
CA ASN A 15 -34.39 -19.82 2.27
C ASN A 15 -33.16 -18.97 1.96
N SER A 16 -32.51 -19.44 0.90
CA SER A 16 -31.41 -18.85 0.15
C SER A 16 -31.81 -17.47 -0.39
N LEU A 17 -31.10 -16.42 0.03
CA LEU A 17 -30.99 -15.18 -0.73
C LEU A 17 -29.52 -15.04 -1.17
N VAL A 18 -29.29 -15.38 -2.43
CA VAL A 18 -28.02 -15.13 -3.13
C VAL A 18 -27.98 -13.63 -3.41
N ILE A 19 -27.22 -12.88 -2.62
CA ILE A 19 -26.90 -11.48 -2.95
C ILE A 19 -25.72 -11.53 -3.90
N THR A 20 -26.01 -11.46 -5.19
CA THR A 20 -25.01 -11.24 -6.24
C THR A 20 -24.49 -9.81 -6.09
N LEU A 21 -23.40 -9.63 -5.36
CA LEU A 21 -22.68 -8.36 -5.29
C LEU A 21 -21.79 -8.23 -6.53
N THR A 22 -22.30 -7.55 -7.56
CA THR A 22 -21.47 -7.01 -8.64
C THR A 22 -20.68 -5.83 -8.08
N ALA A 23 -19.48 -6.09 -7.57
CA ALA A 23 -18.50 -5.04 -7.32
C ALA A 23 -17.76 -4.71 -8.62
N SER A 24 -18.37 -3.86 -9.44
CA SER A 24 -17.68 -3.22 -10.58
C SER A 24 -17.55 -1.73 -10.31
N ALA A 25 -16.33 -1.26 -10.57
CA ALA A 25 -15.92 0.13 -10.82
C ALA A 25 -15.62 1.04 -9.61
N ILE A 26 -14.42 0.88 -9.04
CA ILE A 26 -13.64 2.00 -8.50
C ILE A 26 -12.17 1.87 -8.96
N LEU A 27 -11.94 1.96 -10.27
CA LEU A 27 -10.61 1.89 -10.89
C LEU A 27 -10.25 3.19 -11.63
N ALA A 28 -10.84 4.32 -11.25
CA ALA A 28 -10.79 5.54 -12.08
C ALA A 28 -10.45 6.85 -11.33
N PHE A 29 -9.70 6.81 -10.22
CA PHE A 29 -9.35 8.06 -9.53
C PHE A 29 -7.87 8.31 -9.20
N PHE A 30 -6.95 7.40 -9.52
CA PHE A 30 -5.51 7.65 -9.32
C PHE A 30 -4.69 7.92 -10.59
N ALA A 31 -5.33 7.99 -11.76
CA ALA A 31 -4.65 8.25 -13.05
C ALA A 31 -4.63 9.72 -13.49
N MET A 32 -4.88 10.68 -12.59
CA MET A 32 -5.03 12.10 -12.95
C MET A 32 -4.17 13.05 -12.10
N ILE A 33 -2.89 12.74 -11.89
CA ILE A 33 -1.89 13.74 -11.40
C ILE A 33 -0.55 13.61 -12.15
N ILE A 34 -0.55 13.24 -13.44
CA ILE A 34 0.60 13.49 -14.34
C ILE A 34 0.08 13.74 -15.77
N ARG A 35 -0.45 14.93 -16.03
CA ARG A 35 -0.60 15.47 -17.40
C ARG A 35 -0.76 16.99 -17.33
N GLY A 36 0.38 17.65 -17.14
CA GLY A 36 0.57 19.06 -17.45
C GLY A 36 1.23 19.18 -18.82
N ASP A 37 0.48 19.77 -19.73
CA ASP A 37 0.84 20.56 -20.91
C ASP A 37 1.74 20.05 -22.07
N ASP A 38 1.21 20.39 -23.25
CA ASP A 38 1.75 20.54 -24.60
C ASP A 38 2.24 19.30 -25.38
N LEU A 39 1.40 18.88 -26.34
CA LEU A 39 1.79 18.10 -27.51
C LEU A 39 2.35 19.07 -28.58
N PRO A 40 3.65 19.07 -28.89
CA PRO A 40 4.11 19.68 -30.14
C PRO A 40 3.70 18.79 -31.32
N THR A 41 2.92 19.36 -32.23
CA THR A 41 2.59 18.79 -33.54
C THR A 41 3.88 18.50 -34.33
N PRO A 42 4.07 17.32 -34.93
CA PRO A 42 5.23 17.08 -35.78
C PRO A 42 5.01 17.73 -37.14
N GLU A 43 5.49 18.96 -37.31
CA GLU A 43 5.78 19.50 -38.65
C GLU A 43 7.04 18.82 -39.19
N ALA A 44 6.86 18.15 -40.33
CA ALA A 44 7.94 17.59 -41.11
C ALA A 44 8.79 18.71 -41.73
N THR A 45 10.08 18.76 -41.40
CA THR A 45 11.10 19.29 -42.30
C THR A 45 12.36 18.42 -42.24
N ALA A 46 12.84 18.06 -43.42
CA ALA A 46 14.02 17.26 -43.68
C ALA A 46 15.31 18.11 -43.71
N HIS A 47 16.45 17.40 -43.73
CA HIS A 47 17.85 17.85 -43.88
C HIS A 47 18.53 18.19 -42.54
N THR A 48 19.73 17.69 -42.20
CA THR A 48 20.93 17.49 -43.03
C THR A 48 21.88 16.47 -42.37
N ASP A 49 22.61 15.72 -43.19
CA ASP A 49 23.74 14.85 -42.88
C ASP A 49 24.74 15.45 -41.88
N ASN A 50 25.18 14.65 -40.90
CA ASN A 50 26.50 14.75 -40.31
C ASN A 50 26.92 13.41 -39.65
N PRO A 51 27.99 12.74 -40.11
CA PRO A 51 28.43 11.48 -39.51
C PRO A 51 29.35 11.76 -38.31
N VAL A 52 28.79 11.85 -37.10
CA VAL A 52 29.58 11.87 -35.87
C VAL A 52 29.66 10.46 -35.29
N ARG A 53 30.74 9.77 -35.69
CA ARG A 53 31.54 8.82 -34.91
C ARG A 53 30.81 8.10 -33.77
N SER A 54 30.38 6.87 -34.04
CA SER A 54 30.02 5.87 -33.02
C SER A 54 31.17 5.66 -32.04
N ALA A 55 31.09 6.32 -30.88
CA ALA A 55 31.61 5.76 -29.66
C ALA A 55 30.54 4.77 -29.18
N ALA A 56 30.74 3.48 -29.48
CA ALA A 56 29.94 2.41 -28.92
C ALA A 56 30.18 2.38 -27.40
N ALA A 57 29.33 3.08 -26.64
CA ALA A 57 29.10 2.73 -25.26
C ALA A 57 28.56 1.28 -25.25
N PRO A 58 29.05 0.38 -24.39
CA PRO A 58 28.45 -0.93 -24.26
C PRO A 58 26.99 -0.72 -23.87
N ALA A 59 26.08 -1.08 -24.78
CA ALA A 59 24.68 -1.20 -24.46
C ALA A 59 24.58 -2.25 -23.36
N GLN A 60 24.42 -1.81 -22.11
CA GLN A 60 24.04 -2.71 -21.03
C GLN A 60 22.66 -3.23 -21.42
N SER A 61 22.62 -4.47 -21.92
CA SER A 61 21.39 -5.19 -22.15
C SER A 61 20.76 -5.41 -20.78
N PHE A 62 19.87 -4.52 -20.39
CA PHE A 62 18.97 -4.77 -19.28
C PHE A 62 18.08 -5.93 -19.72
N ASP A 63 18.35 -7.12 -19.17
CA ASP A 63 17.47 -8.26 -19.37
C ASP A 63 16.15 -7.95 -18.66
N ILE A 64 15.20 -7.46 -19.44
CA ILE A 64 13.85 -7.07 -18.99
C ILE A 64 13.16 -8.27 -18.31
N THR A 65 13.46 -9.49 -18.74
CA THR A 65 12.87 -10.72 -18.18
C THR A 65 13.42 -11.00 -16.79
N ALA A 66 14.74 -10.95 -16.63
CA ALA A 66 15.38 -11.16 -15.33
C ALA A 66 14.97 -10.09 -14.31
N ALA A 67 14.92 -8.82 -14.71
CA ALA A 67 14.48 -7.72 -13.86
C ALA A 67 13.00 -7.88 -13.42
N SER A 68 12.14 -8.35 -14.33
CA SER A 68 10.72 -8.60 -14.01
C SER A 68 10.56 -9.74 -13.00
N ILE A 69 11.32 -10.83 -13.14
CA ILE A 69 11.29 -11.95 -12.18
C ILE A 69 11.78 -11.50 -10.80
N GLN A 70 12.85 -10.69 -10.75
CA GLN A 70 13.34 -10.13 -9.49
C GLN A 70 12.26 -9.27 -8.80
N LYS A 71 11.53 -8.44 -9.55
CA LYS A 71 10.44 -7.64 -8.99
C LYS A 71 9.33 -8.50 -8.40
N ILE A 72 8.87 -9.53 -9.12
CA ILE A 72 7.82 -10.45 -8.62
C ILE A 72 8.28 -11.15 -7.33
N ASN A 73 9.52 -11.62 -7.28
CA ASN A 73 10.06 -12.28 -6.08
C ASN A 73 10.17 -11.30 -4.90
N ALA A 74 10.60 -10.07 -5.15
CA ALA A 74 10.68 -9.02 -4.15
C ALA A 74 9.30 -8.63 -3.61
N ASP A 75 8.30 -8.50 -4.48
CA ASP A 75 6.93 -8.16 -4.07
C ASP A 75 6.31 -9.28 -3.20
N GLN A 76 6.63 -10.55 -3.45
CA GLN A 76 6.22 -11.68 -2.60
C GLN A 76 6.94 -11.70 -1.23
N ALA A 77 8.19 -11.25 -1.17
CA ALA A 77 8.98 -11.22 0.07
C ALA A 77 8.41 -10.24 1.12
N VAL A 78 7.58 -9.28 0.71
CA VAL A 78 6.95 -8.34 1.64
C VAL A 78 6.08 -9.05 2.69
N LEU A 79 5.45 -10.17 2.34
CA LEU A 79 4.64 -10.99 3.26
C LEU A 79 5.43 -11.64 4.38
N GLN A 80 6.70 -11.93 4.12
CA GLN A 80 7.59 -12.58 5.09
C GLN A 80 8.26 -11.55 6.01
N THR A 81 8.12 -10.26 5.69
CA THR A 81 8.55 -9.19 6.57
C THR A 81 7.62 -9.22 7.79
N THR A 82 8.14 -9.71 8.90
CA THR A 82 7.41 -9.87 10.16
C THR A 82 7.21 -8.52 10.84
N GLU A 83 6.11 -8.41 11.59
CA GLU A 83 5.66 -7.25 12.36
C GLU A 83 6.82 -6.50 13.05
N ASN A 84 6.79 -5.16 13.02
CA ASN A 84 7.73 -4.16 13.59
C ASN A 84 8.69 -3.45 12.61
N ALA A 85 8.34 -3.39 11.32
CA ALA A 85 9.22 -2.81 10.32
C ALA A 85 9.15 -1.27 10.20
N THR A 86 8.35 -0.54 10.99
CA THR A 86 8.71 0.86 11.33
C THR A 86 9.78 0.86 12.42
N SER A 87 10.87 0.16 12.14
CA SER A 87 12.08 0.31 12.91
C SER A 87 12.69 1.65 12.49
N ASP A 88 12.84 2.57 13.44
CA ASP A 88 13.77 3.73 13.36
C ASP A 88 15.24 3.31 13.12
N LYS A 89 15.47 2.00 12.95
CA LYS A 89 16.75 1.43 12.58
C LYS A 89 17.09 1.84 11.16
N LEU A 90 18.24 2.50 11.03
CA LEU A 90 18.85 2.87 9.77
C LEU A 90 18.96 1.66 8.83
N ILE A 91 18.46 1.83 7.61
CA ILE A 91 18.60 0.85 6.54
C ILE A 91 19.98 1.01 5.91
N THR A 92 20.87 0.07 6.21
CA THR A 92 22.25 0.05 5.71
C THR A 92 22.47 -0.91 4.54
N ALA A 93 21.48 -1.75 4.24
CA ALA A 93 21.54 -2.77 3.18
C ALA A 93 20.17 -2.92 2.51
N LYS A 94 20.19 -3.36 1.25
CA LYS A 94 18.98 -3.59 0.46
C LYS A 94 18.12 -4.70 1.10
N PRO A 95 16.85 -4.42 1.44
CA PRO A 95 15.93 -5.47 1.88
C PRO A 95 15.53 -6.43 0.76
N ASP A 96 15.16 -7.66 1.11
CA ASP A 96 14.78 -8.70 0.13
C ASP A 96 13.52 -8.35 -0.68
N TYR A 97 12.64 -7.52 -0.13
CA TYR A 97 11.45 -7.03 -0.81
C TYR A 97 11.70 -5.84 -1.74
N VAL A 98 12.96 -5.44 -1.93
CA VAL A 98 13.37 -4.35 -2.82
C VAL A 98 14.21 -4.92 -3.97
N SER A 99 13.77 -4.67 -5.20
CA SER A 99 14.54 -5.05 -6.39
C SER A 99 15.81 -4.21 -6.54
N ASP A 100 16.78 -4.67 -7.34
CA ASP A 100 18.03 -3.93 -7.55
C ASP A 100 17.80 -2.54 -8.15
N ILE A 101 16.83 -2.42 -9.07
CA ILE A 101 16.46 -1.15 -9.69
C ILE A 101 15.80 -0.22 -8.69
N GLU A 102 14.81 -0.71 -7.92
CA GLU A 102 14.17 0.09 -6.87
C GLU A 102 15.20 0.58 -5.85
N TRP A 103 16.14 -0.28 -5.44
CA TRP A 103 17.20 0.09 -4.51
C TRP A 103 18.11 1.20 -5.03
N GLN A 104 18.57 1.11 -6.29
CA GLN A 104 19.39 2.15 -6.90
C GLN A 104 18.67 3.49 -6.98
N VAL A 105 17.38 3.49 -7.32
CA VAL A 105 16.55 4.70 -7.35
C VAL A 105 16.39 5.30 -5.96
N LEU A 106 16.07 4.49 -4.95
CA LEU A 106 15.92 4.95 -3.57
C LEU A 106 17.22 5.57 -3.04
N GLN A 107 18.37 4.94 -3.30
CA GLN A 107 19.68 5.49 -2.96
C GLN A 107 19.93 6.82 -3.69
N GLY A 108 19.65 6.88 -4.99
CA GLY A 108 19.85 8.08 -5.80
C GLY A 108 19.01 9.28 -5.33
N VAL A 109 17.78 9.04 -4.87
CA VAL A 109 16.92 10.09 -4.28
C VAL A 109 17.45 10.48 -2.90
N ALA A 110 17.75 9.51 -2.03
CA ALA A 110 18.21 9.77 -0.68
C ALA A 110 19.48 10.65 -0.60
N GLN A 111 20.42 10.47 -1.53
CA GLN A 111 21.65 11.26 -1.59
C GLN A 111 21.43 12.75 -1.92
N GLN A 112 20.23 13.15 -2.35
CA GLN A 112 19.89 14.55 -2.62
C GLN A 112 19.42 15.30 -1.37
N HIS A 113 19.27 14.60 -0.24
CA HIS A 113 18.76 15.15 1.02
C HIS A 113 19.90 15.43 2.01
N ALA A 114 19.65 16.33 2.97
CA ALA A 114 20.63 16.71 3.98
C ALA A 114 21.03 15.55 4.92
N GLU A 115 20.14 14.57 5.11
CA GLU A 115 20.36 13.38 5.93
C GLU A 115 20.10 12.10 5.11
N PRO A 116 21.05 11.67 4.24
CA PRO A 116 20.80 10.60 3.27
C PRO A 116 20.36 9.28 3.88
N ASP A 117 20.98 8.84 4.98
CA ASP A 117 20.65 7.54 5.57
C ASP A 117 19.25 7.52 6.21
N LYS A 118 18.84 8.64 6.80
CA LYS A 118 17.48 8.80 7.32
C LYS A 118 16.46 8.84 6.19
N GLU A 119 16.77 9.55 5.12
CA GLU A 119 15.90 9.62 3.94
C GLU A 119 15.78 8.24 3.27
N LEU A 120 16.87 7.49 3.11
CA LEU A 120 16.83 6.14 2.58
C LEU A 120 15.95 5.23 3.43
N THR A 121 16.08 5.32 4.76
CA THR A 121 15.23 4.58 5.70
C THR A 121 13.76 4.91 5.51
N ARG A 122 13.43 6.21 5.44
CA ARG A 122 12.08 6.71 5.19
C ARG A 122 11.50 6.19 3.88
N LEU A 123 12.26 6.28 2.79
CA LEU A 123 11.84 5.85 1.45
C LEU A 123 11.65 4.33 1.35
N VAL A 124 12.52 3.55 2.00
CA VAL A 124 12.39 2.08 2.06
C VAL A 124 11.14 1.67 2.84
N ASN A 125 10.90 2.32 3.99
CA ASN A 125 9.68 2.10 4.77
C ASN A 125 8.43 2.52 3.98
N LYS A 126 8.50 3.64 3.25
CA LYS A 126 7.45 4.09 2.33
C LYS A 126 7.13 3.01 1.30
N LEU A 127 8.16 2.50 0.61
CA LEU A 127 8.02 1.46 -0.40
C LEU A 127 7.41 0.18 0.18
N ARG A 128 7.85 -0.26 1.37
CA ARG A 128 7.30 -1.45 2.02
C ARG A 128 5.78 -1.38 2.12
N PHE A 129 5.23 -0.35 2.75
CA PHE A 129 3.77 -0.34 2.88
C PHE A 129 3.04 -0.07 1.58
N THR A 130 3.65 0.61 0.60
CA THR A 130 3.04 0.68 -0.75
C THR A 130 2.87 -0.73 -1.32
N LYS A 131 3.89 -1.58 -1.22
CA LYS A 131 3.82 -2.98 -1.66
C LYS A 131 2.82 -3.81 -0.83
N GLU A 132 2.78 -3.61 0.48
CA GLU A 132 1.79 -4.28 1.34
C GLU A 132 0.36 -3.86 1.00
N LEU A 133 0.12 -2.58 0.72
CA LEU A 133 -1.19 -2.07 0.33
C LEU A 133 -1.62 -2.59 -1.05
N GLU A 134 -0.71 -2.59 -2.03
CA GLU A 134 -0.95 -3.18 -3.35
C GLU A 134 -1.30 -4.66 -3.22
N LEU A 135 -0.50 -5.40 -2.45
CA LEU A 135 -0.74 -6.81 -2.22
C LEU A 135 -2.09 -7.05 -1.55
N TRP A 136 -2.44 -6.26 -0.53
CA TRP A 136 -3.74 -6.32 0.13
C TRP A 136 -4.89 -6.17 -0.88
N HIS A 137 -4.80 -5.19 -1.80
CA HIS A 137 -5.79 -5.01 -2.87
C HIS A 137 -5.88 -6.19 -3.85
N THR A 138 -4.78 -6.90 -4.10
CA THR A 138 -4.78 -8.08 -4.98
C THR A 138 -5.31 -9.35 -4.31
N MET A 139 -5.39 -9.38 -2.97
CA MET A 139 -5.90 -10.53 -2.24
C MET A 139 -7.43 -10.58 -2.31
N GLU A 140 -7.98 -11.78 -2.39
CA GLU A 140 -9.43 -11.97 -2.36
C GLU A 140 -9.99 -11.62 -0.97
N ALA A 141 -10.88 -10.63 -0.92
CA ALA A 141 -11.64 -10.30 0.27
C ALA A 141 -12.75 -11.35 0.47
N SER A 142 -12.50 -12.34 1.31
CA SER A 142 -13.47 -13.38 1.65
C SER A 142 -13.52 -13.65 3.15
N ALA A 143 -14.70 -14.03 3.64
CA ALA A 143 -14.89 -14.42 5.03
C ALA A 143 -13.97 -15.61 5.36
N GLY A 144 -12.98 -15.37 6.23
CA GLY A 144 -11.98 -16.38 6.61
C GLY A 144 -10.61 -16.20 5.97
N ASN A 145 -10.39 -15.21 5.10
CA ASN A 145 -9.04 -14.85 4.65
C ASN A 145 -8.28 -14.12 5.77
N THR A 146 -7.67 -14.91 6.65
CA THR A 146 -6.88 -14.40 7.78
C THR A 146 -5.67 -13.58 7.34
N ARG A 147 -5.10 -13.86 6.16
CA ARG A 147 -3.97 -13.09 5.61
C ARG A 147 -4.39 -11.69 5.18
N HIS A 148 -5.51 -11.57 4.46
CA HIS A 148 -6.07 -10.27 4.07
C HIS A 148 -6.40 -9.42 5.30
N THR A 149 -7.01 -10.05 6.32
CA THR A 149 -7.37 -9.40 7.58
C THR A 149 -6.13 -8.98 8.39
N ALA A 150 -5.11 -9.84 8.49
CA ALA A 150 -3.87 -9.52 9.20
C ALA A 150 -3.10 -8.38 8.53
N LEU A 151 -3.03 -8.38 7.20
CA LEU A 151 -2.38 -7.32 6.43
C LEU A 151 -3.10 -5.98 6.57
N ALA A 152 -4.44 -5.98 6.53
CA ALA A 152 -5.23 -4.77 6.79
C ALA A 152 -4.95 -4.18 8.19
N ASN A 153 -4.92 -5.02 9.23
CA ASN A 153 -4.61 -4.57 10.59
C ASN A 153 -3.20 -3.96 10.71
N ARG A 154 -2.21 -4.54 10.02
CA ARG A 154 -0.86 -3.98 9.95
C ARG A 154 -0.86 -2.61 9.27
N LEU A 155 -1.52 -2.50 8.11
CA LEU A 155 -1.62 -1.24 7.38
C LEU A 155 -2.30 -0.15 8.23
N ILE A 156 -3.39 -0.47 8.93
CA ILE A 156 -4.06 0.45 9.87
C ILE A 156 -3.09 0.95 10.94
N HIS A 157 -2.22 0.07 11.46
CA HIS A 157 -1.25 0.43 12.50
C HIS A 157 -0.16 1.39 12.00
N GLU A 158 0.27 1.27 10.74
CA GLU A 158 1.35 2.09 10.15
C GLU A 158 0.87 3.47 9.64
N ILE A 159 -0.41 3.63 9.32
CA ILE A 159 -0.97 4.89 8.78
C ILE A 159 -0.60 6.14 9.62
N PRO A 160 -0.72 6.12 10.97
CA PRO A 160 -0.35 7.27 11.79
C PRO A 160 1.10 7.72 11.62
N GLU A 161 2.05 6.79 11.48
CA GLU A 161 3.47 7.10 11.28
C GLU A 161 3.72 7.73 9.90
N ARG A 162 2.95 7.33 8.88
CA ARG A 162 3.01 7.94 7.55
C ARG A 162 2.51 9.37 7.55
N VAL A 163 1.42 9.63 8.28
CA VAL A 163 0.93 10.99 8.48
C VAL A 163 1.96 11.84 9.21
N ALA A 164 2.54 11.33 10.30
CA ALA A 164 3.60 12.02 11.04
C ALA A 164 4.85 12.32 10.19
N SER A 165 5.21 11.40 9.28
CA SER A 165 6.33 11.53 8.35
C SER A 165 6.00 12.35 7.10
N LYS A 166 4.78 12.88 6.97
CA LYS A 166 4.26 13.60 5.80
C LYS A 166 4.29 12.78 4.51
N ASP A 167 4.28 11.46 4.63
CA ASP A 167 4.21 10.53 3.52
C ASP A 167 2.80 10.25 3.03
N MET A 168 1.81 10.64 3.83
CA MET A 168 0.39 10.49 3.56
C MET A 168 -0.36 11.68 4.14
N ASP A 169 -1.31 12.22 3.38
CA ASP A 169 -2.19 13.27 3.87
C ASP A 169 -3.22 12.72 4.88
N VAL A 170 -3.68 13.55 5.83
CA VAL A 170 -4.63 13.13 6.86
C VAL A 170 -5.97 12.68 6.29
N PHE A 171 -6.44 13.33 5.22
CA PHE A 171 -7.70 12.97 4.59
C PHE A 171 -7.58 11.65 3.83
N GLU A 172 -6.47 11.44 3.14
CA GLU A 172 -6.13 10.16 2.50
C GLU A 172 -6.02 9.04 3.54
N ALA A 173 -5.29 9.29 4.63
CA ALA A 173 -5.13 8.36 5.74
C ALA A 173 -6.47 7.92 6.34
N ARG A 174 -7.40 8.87 6.57
CA ARG A 174 -8.72 8.57 7.11
C ARG A 174 -9.53 7.66 6.18
N LYS A 175 -9.55 7.98 4.88
CA LYS A 175 -10.25 7.15 3.88
C LYS A 175 -9.67 5.75 3.82
N LEU A 176 -8.34 5.64 3.83
CA LEU A 176 -7.69 4.34 3.81
C LEU A 176 -8.00 3.54 5.07
N GLN A 177 -7.98 4.17 6.26
CA GLN A 177 -8.36 3.50 7.51
C GLN A 177 -9.80 2.98 7.47
N GLU A 178 -10.75 3.77 6.95
CA GLU A 178 -12.15 3.35 6.80
C GLU A 178 -12.26 2.10 5.92
N ILE A 179 -11.64 2.11 4.73
CA ILE A 179 -11.61 0.97 3.80
C ILE A 179 -11.02 -0.29 4.46
N LEU A 180 -9.91 -0.14 5.19
CA LEU A 180 -9.25 -1.27 5.86
C LEU A 180 -10.06 -1.79 7.07
N LEU A 181 -10.77 -0.90 7.78
CA LEU A 181 -11.60 -1.27 8.93
C LEU A 181 -12.87 -2.00 8.48
N GLU A 182 -13.53 -1.55 7.41
CA GLU A 182 -14.66 -2.24 6.79
C GLU A 182 -14.30 -3.66 6.35
N ALA A 183 -13.07 -3.86 5.89
CA ALA A 183 -12.57 -5.17 5.50
C ALA A 183 -12.24 -6.11 6.67
N THR A 184 -12.17 -5.60 7.91
CA THR A 184 -11.73 -6.37 9.08
C THR A 184 -12.79 -6.50 10.17
N ILE A 185 -13.78 -5.60 10.20
CA ILE A 185 -14.81 -5.53 11.23
C ILE A 185 -16.19 -5.76 10.61
N ASN A 186 -16.87 -6.83 11.05
CA ASN A 186 -18.22 -7.16 10.57
C ASN A 186 -19.34 -6.45 11.34
N ASP A 187 -19.08 -6.06 12.60
CA ASP A 187 -20.08 -5.42 13.46
C ASP A 187 -20.09 -3.90 13.19
N PRO A 188 -21.23 -3.33 12.73
CA PRO A 188 -21.31 -1.92 12.35
C PRO A 188 -21.11 -0.96 13.53
N ASP A 189 -21.50 -1.34 14.75
CA ASP A 189 -21.32 -0.47 15.91
C ASP A 189 -19.84 -0.41 16.32
N VAL A 190 -19.17 -1.56 16.27
CA VAL A 190 -17.71 -1.66 16.52
C VAL A 190 -16.93 -0.92 15.43
N LEU A 191 -17.37 -1.00 14.17
CA LEU A 191 -16.76 -0.31 13.04
C LEU A 191 -16.78 1.21 13.25
N HIS A 192 -17.95 1.79 13.50
CA HIS A 192 -18.08 3.23 13.70
C HIS A 192 -17.25 3.73 14.90
N GLN A 193 -17.29 3.01 16.02
CA GLN A 193 -16.47 3.35 17.19
C GLN A 193 -14.97 3.38 16.85
N ARG A 194 -14.51 2.43 16.03
CA ARG A 194 -13.10 2.34 15.67
C ARG A 194 -12.70 3.44 14.70
N ILE A 195 -13.52 3.74 13.69
CA ILE A 195 -13.31 4.87 12.77
C ILE A 195 -13.16 6.18 13.55
N ASP A 196 -14.05 6.44 14.51
CA ASP A 196 -13.99 7.64 15.35
C ASP A 196 -12.71 7.70 16.20
N SER A 197 -12.29 6.55 16.74
CA SER A 197 -11.07 6.47 17.56
C SER A 197 -9.81 6.75 16.74
N GLU A 198 -9.72 6.20 15.53
CA GLU A 198 -8.57 6.40 14.64
C GLU A 198 -8.55 7.81 14.05
N ALA A 199 -9.72 8.37 13.70
CA ALA A 199 -9.81 9.76 13.24
C ALA A 199 -9.32 10.76 14.31
N ARG A 200 -9.66 10.52 15.58
CA ARG A 200 -9.12 11.32 16.71
C ARG A 200 -7.61 11.15 16.85
N ARG A 201 -7.09 9.92 16.73
CA ARG A 201 -5.66 9.66 16.79
C ARG A 201 -4.89 10.41 15.71
N LEU A 202 -5.37 10.42 14.48
CA LEU A 202 -4.76 11.18 13.38
C LEU A 202 -4.83 12.70 13.62
N MET A 203 -5.94 13.20 14.16
CA MET A 203 -6.10 14.62 14.45
C MET A 203 -5.11 15.12 15.51
N LEU A 204 -4.80 14.32 16.52
CA LEU A 204 -3.79 14.66 17.54
C LEU A 204 -2.37 14.80 16.95
N LEU A 205 -2.07 14.14 15.82
CA LEU A 205 -0.75 14.23 15.17
C LEU A 205 -0.54 15.52 14.40
N ILE A 206 -1.63 16.18 13.98
CA ILE A 206 -1.56 17.44 13.21
C ILE A 206 -1.81 18.68 14.05
N THR A 207 -2.38 18.53 15.25
CA THR A 207 -2.48 19.65 16.19
C THR A 207 -1.10 19.91 16.79
N PRO A 208 -0.48 21.08 16.59
CA PRO A 208 0.71 21.42 17.36
C PRO A 208 0.31 21.41 18.84
N THR A 209 0.97 20.58 19.64
CA THR A 209 0.86 20.64 21.08
C THR A 209 1.50 21.93 21.57
N GLU A 210 0.77 23.04 21.50
CA GLU A 210 1.06 24.21 22.34
C GLU A 210 0.81 23.83 23.80
N SER A 211 1.78 23.12 24.39
CA SER A 211 1.98 23.18 25.84
C SER A 211 2.50 24.57 26.15
N THR A 212 1.55 25.46 26.37
CA THR A 212 1.74 26.72 27.08
C THR A 212 2.43 26.39 28.39
N SER A 213 3.72 26.73 28.50
CA SER A 213 4.41 26.81 29.78
C SER A 213 3.69 27.87 30.61
N GLN A 214 3.11 27.48 31.74
CA GLN A 214 2.88 28.38 32.87
C GLN A 214 4.04 28.24 33.85
#